data_AF-A0A1Q8Z9Q8-F1
#
_entry.id   AF-A0A1Q8Z9Q8-F1
#
_cell.length_a   1.000
_cell.length_b   1.000
_cell.length_c   1.000
_cell.angle_alpha   90.00
_cell.angle_beta   90.00
_cell.angle_gamma   90.00
#
_symmetry.space_group_name_H-M   'P 1'
#
loop_
_entity.id
_entity.type
_entity.pdbx_description
1 polymer ?
#
loop_
_entity_poly.entity_id
_entity_poly.type
_entity_poly.pdbx_seq_one_letter_code
_entity_poly.pdbx_strand_id
1 'polypeptide(L)'
;MNSLSQPISSAYNFGQRWHSSQNDPYAPQPDAALFIGASSGGPVRLSNDDYIEGAPELLAEIAASSAAIDLGDKKRAYRRNGVQEYLVWRVYDRQIDWFRLQDGDYVSLPVDEQGIMRSQVFPGLWLAVSAMLSGEMQAVLAALNLGLSSTEYLVFKQRLAIPQS
;
A
#
# COMPACT_ATOMS: atom_id res chain seq x y z
N MET A 1 -17.13 -5.72 -35.46
CA MET A 1 -16.35 -6.54 -34.51
C MET A 1 -15.31 -5.65 -33.85
N ASN A 2 -15.56 -5.23 -32.62
CA ASN A 2 -14.58 -4.89 -31.58
C ASN A 2 -15.31 -4.23 -30.42
N SER A 3 -15.62 -5.03 -29.40
CA SER A 3 -15.83 -4.55 -28.04
C SER A 3 -15.69 -5.76 -27.14
N LEU A 4 -14.57 -5.83 -26.43
CA LEU A 4 -14.48 -6.55 -25.16
C LEU A 4 -13.62 -5.69 -24.24
N SER A 5 -14.32 -4.79 -23.56
CA SER A 5 -13.94 -4.21 -22.28
C SER A 5 -13.48 -5.34 -21.36
N GLN A 6 -12.21 -5.33 -20.95
CA GLN A 6 -11.77 -6.18 -19.84
C GLN A 6 -11.94 -5.37 -18.55
N PRO A 7 -12.62 -5.91 -17.52
CA PRO A 7 -12.81 -5.21 -16.26
C PRO A 7 -11.48 -5.09 -15.51
N ILE A 8 -11.23 -3.91 -14.95
CA ILE A 8 -10.12 -3.63 -14.04
C ILE A 8 -10.49 -4.24 -12.68
N SER A 9 -10.31 -5.55 -12.52
CA SER A 9 -10.24 -6.19 -11.21
C SER A 9 -9.63 -7.58 -11.36
N SER A 10 -8.34 -7.69 -11.06
CA SER A 10 -7.73 -8.95 -10.65
C SER A 10 -7.37 -8.81 -9.18
N ALA A 11 -8.18 -9.42 -8.32
CA ALA A 11 -7.76 -9.72 -6.96
C ALA A 11 -6.78 -10.90 -7.07
N TYR A 12 -5.49 -10.62 -6.92
CA TYR A 12 -4.45 -11.65 -6.93
C TYR A 12 -4.52 -12.46 -5.63
N ASN A 13 -4.44 -13.79 -5.73
CA ASN A 13 -4.32 -14.66 -4.57
C ASN A 13 -2.93 -14.48 -3.96
N PHE A 14 -2.86 -13.87 -2.77
CA PHE A 14 -1.61 -13.55 -2.07
C PHE A 14 -0.99 -14.79 -1.41
N GLY A 15 -0.32 -15.61 -2.20
CA GLY A 15 0.75 -16.45 -1.67
C GLY A 15 2.04 -15.62 -1.61
N GLN A 16 2.75 -15.61 -0.48
CA GLN A 16 4.03 -14.88 -0.33
C GLN A 16 5.15 -15.88 -0.06
N ARG A 17 6.23 -15.86 -0.85
CA ARG A 17 7.47 -16.58 -0.54
C ARG A 17 8.58 -15.57 -0.27
N TRP A 18 8.71 -15.17 0.99
CA TRP A 18 9.74 -14.24 1.43
C TRP A 18 11.11 -14.93 1.41
N HIS A 19 12.06 -14.42 0.62
CA HIS A 19 13.42 -14.98 0.52
C HIS A 19 14.33 -14.55 1.70
N SER A 20 13.83 -14.70 2.93
CA SER A 20 14.69 -14.89 4.09
C SER A 20 13.99 -15.88 5.02
N SER A 21 14.62 -17.04 5.24
CA SER A 21 14.07 -18.27 5.85
C SER A 21 13.19 -19.11 4.92
N GLN A 22 13.77 -20.18 4.37
CA GLN A 22 13.03 -21.26 3.71
C GLN A 22 12.11 -22.07 4.67
N ASN A 23 11.80 -21.60 5.88
CA ASN A 23 11.12 -22.40 6.91
C ASN A 23 10.07 -21.63 7.74
N ASP A 24 9.54 -20.49 7.29
CA ASP A 24 8.41 -19.84 7.98
C ASP A 24 7.07 -20.09 7.25
N PRO A 25 6.23 -21.03 7.73
CA PRO A 25 4.91 -21.28 7.15
C PRO A 25 3.89 -20.17 7.44
N TYR A 26 4.25 -19.11 8.20
CA TYR A 26 3.37 -18.02 8.61
C TYR A 26 3.80 -16.65 8.07
N ALA A 27 4.36 -16.62 6.86
CA ALA A 27 4.55 -15.39 6.11
C ALA A 27 3.26 -14.54 6.15
N PRO A 28 3.29 -13.31 6.70
CA PRO A 28 2.08 -12.53 6.88
C PRO A 28 1.46 -12.20 5.51
N GLN A 29 0.17 -12.51 5.37
CA GLN A 29 -0.63 -12.12 4.21
C GLN A 29 -1.31 -10.79 4.53
N PRO A 30 -0.95 -9.70 3.84
CA PRO A 30 -1.63 -8.43 3.98
C PRO A 30 -2.99 -8.48 3.29
N ASP A 31 -3.95 -7.67 3.76
CA ASP A 31 -5.26 -7.56 3.10
C ASP A 31 -5.16 -6.85 1.74
N ALA A 32 -4.18 -5.96 1.59
CA ALA A 32 -3.82 -5.38 0.30
C ALA A 32 -2.33 -5.01 0.22
N ALA A 33 -1.80 -5.01 -1.00
CA ALA A 33 -0.47 -4.53 -1.33
C ALA A 33 -0.52 -3.63 -2.57
N LEU A 34 0.30 -2.59 -2.58
CA LEU A 34 0.57 -1.76 -3.74
C LEU A 34 2.09 -1.69 -3.93
N PHE A 35 2.53 -1.99 -5.15
CA PHE A 35 3.95 -2.03 -5.48
C PHE A 35 4.23 -1.50 -6.88
N ILE A 36 5.46 -1.05 -7.08
CA ILE A 36 5.98 -0.71 -8.40
C ILE A 36 6.54 -2.00 -9.01
N GLY A 37 6.09 -2.36 -10.21
CA GLY A 37 6.59 -3.53 -10.92
C GLY A 37 8.04 -3.34 -11.37
N ALA A 38 8.79 -4.45 -11.49
CA ALA A 38 10.18 -4.43 -11.96
C ALA A 38 10.39 -3.71 -13.31
N SER A 39 9.43 -3.77 -14.23
CA SER A 39 9.47 -3.05 -15.51
C SER A 39 9.51 -1.52 -15.36
N SER A 40 9.06 -1.01 -14.21
CA SER A 40 9.04 0.40 -13.84
C SER A 40 10.08 0.73 -12.76
N GLY A 41 11.06 -0.16 -12.54
CA GLY A 41 12.17 0.06 -11.61
C GLY A 41 11.89 -0.32 -10.14
N GLY A 42 10.75 -0.95 -9.86
CA GLY A 42 10.44 -1.42 -8.51
C GLY A 42 11.15 -2.73 -8.14
N PRO A 43 11.24 -3.07 -6.84
CA PRO A 43 11.92 -4.27 -6.36
C PRO A 43 11.07 -5.53 -6.51
N VAL A 44 9.76 -5.38 -6.72
CA VAL A 44 8.81 -6.48 -6.74
C VAL A 44 8.76 -7.18 -8.10
N ARG A 45 8.83 -8.51 -8.05
CA ARG A 45 8.58 -9.41 -9.18
C ARG A 45 7.41 -10.32 -8.86
N LEU A 46 6.66 -10.71 -9.88
CA LEU A 46 5.68 -11.79 -9.79
C LEU A 46 6.35 -13.08 -10.25
N SER A 47 6.31 -14.12 -9.42
CA SER A 47 6.73 -15.47 -9.79
C SER A 47 5.72 -16.12 -10.75
N ASN A 48 6.09 -17.25 -11.34
CA ASN A 48 5.22 -18.01 -12.24
C ASN A 48 3.95 -18.55 -11.56
N ASP A 49 3.94 -18.66 -10.24
CA ASP A 49 2.80 -19.12 -9.46
C ASP A 49 2.03 -17.92 -8.83
N ASP A 50 2.18 -16.71 -9.40
CA ASP A 50 1.57 -15.44 -8.97
C ASP A 50 1.99 -14.94 -7.57
N TYR A 51 3.07 -15.48 -7.00
CA TYR A 51 3.63 -14.99 -5.74
C TYR A 51 4.40 -13.68 -5.95
N ILE A 52 4.26 -12.76 -4.99
CA ILE A 52 5.08 -11.55 -4.90
C ILE A 52 6.45 -11.92 -4.32
N GLU A 53 7.51 -11.54 -5.04
CA GLU A 53 8.89 -11.65 -4.60
C GLU A 53 9.48 -10.25 -4.44
N GLY A 54 10.06 -9.97 -3.27
CA GLY A 54 10.50 -8.63 -2.87
C GLY A 54 9.49 -7.94 -1.96
N ALA A 55 9.90 -6.83 -1.33
CA ALA A 55 9.04 -6.09 -0.43
C ALA A 55 8.18 -5.08 -1.21
N PRO A 56 6.84 -5.16 -1.13
CA PRO A 56 5.98 -4.10 -1.64
C PRO A 56 6.28 -2.76 -0.96
N GLU A 57 6.14 -1.68 -1.72
CA GLU A 57 6.30 -0.34 -1.17
C GLU A 57 5.20 0.04 -0.17
N LEU A 58 3.95 -0.43 -0.36
CA LEU A 58 2.84 -0.18 0.55
C LEU A 58 2.08 -1.48 0.85
N LEU A 59 1.87 -1.76 2.14
CA LEU A 59 0.96 -2.78 2.62
C LEU A 59 -0.18 -2.16 3.43
N ALA A 60 -1.38 -2.74 3.33
CA ALA A 60 -2.53 -2.35 4.11
C ALA A 60 -3.18 -3.55 4.82
N GLU A 61 -3.65 -3.31 6.05
CA GLU A 61 -4.35 -4.28 6.89
C GLU A 61 -5.65 -3.67 7.44
N ILE A 62 -6.69 -4.48 7.57
CA ILE A 62 -7.94 -4.19 8.23
C ILE A 62 -7.95 -4.94 9.54
N ALA A 63 -8.07 -4.20 10.64
CA ALA A 63 -8.13 -4.78 11.97
C ALA A 63 -9.41 -4.37 12.69
N ALA A 64 -9.93 -5.26 13.52
CA ALA A 64 -11.12 -4.96 14.32
C ALA A 64 -10.85 -3.81 15.32
N SER A 65 -9.74 -3.85 16.06
CA SER A 65 -9.36 -2.84 17.06
C SER A 65 -7.86 -2.90 17.33
N SER A 66 -7.31 -1.91 18.05
CA SER A 66 -5.91 -1.91 18.51
C SER A 66 -5.46 -3.21 19.18
N ALA A 67 -6.33 -3.82 20.00
CA ALA A 67 -6.06 -5.07 20.71
C ALA A 67 -6.14 -6.33 19.83
N ALA A 68 -6.86 -6.26 18.71
CA ALA A 68 -6.95 -7.36 17.75
C ALA A 68 -5.76 -7.42 16.80
N ILE A 69 -4.91 -6.38 16.82
CA ILE A 69 -3.77 -6.34 15.92
C ILE A 69 -2.64 -7.07 16.62
N ASP A 70 -2.15 -8.12 15.97
CA ASP A 70 -0.82 -8.67 16.20
C ASP A 70 0.27 -7.69 15.67
N LEU A 71 0.10 -6.40 16.02
CA LEU A 71 0.78 -5.25 15.43
C LEU A 71 2.26 -5.32 15.73
N GLY A 72 2.63 -5.97 16.83
CA GLY A 72 4.02 -6.21 17.13
C GLY A 72 4.67 -7.06 16.04
N ASP A 73 4.13 -8.22 15.75
CA ASP A 73 4.84 -9.26 15.01
C ASP A 73 4.81 -8.96 13.51
N LYS A 74 3.62 -8.63 12.96
CA LYS A 74 3.48 -8.21 11.56
C LYS A 74 4.24 -6.91 11.25
N LYS A 75 4.08 -5.85 12.07
CA LYS A 75 4.79 -4.59 11.82
C LYS A 75 6.30 -4.76 11.93
N ARG A 76 6.80 -5.58 12.86
CA ARG A 76 8.24 -5.90 12.94
C ARG A 76 8.69 -6.69 11.71
N ALA A 77 7.90 -7.63 11.21
CA ALA A 77 8.21 -8.36 9.99
C ALA A 77 8.26 -7.42 8.76
N TYR A 78 7.24 -6.58 8.56
CA TYR A 78 7.21 -5.61 7.45
C TYR A 78 8.37 -4.61 7.52
N ARG A 79 8.68 -4.10 8.71
CA ARG A 79 9.81 -3.21 8.95
C ARG A 79 11.15 -3.87 8.60
N ARG A 80 11.37 -5.11 9.07
CA ARG A 80 12.61 -5.87 8.82
C ARG A 80 12.79 -6.19 7.33
N ASN A 81 11.69 -6.35 6.60
CA ASN A 81 11.72 -6.61 5.16
C ASN A 81 11.75 -5.34 4.31
N GLY A 82 11.74 -4.14 4.90
CA GLY A 82 11.88 -2.88 4.16
C GLY A 82 10.60 -2.43 3.46
N VAL A 83 9.43 -2.82 3.94
CA VAL A 83 8.15 -2.28 3.43
C VAL A 83 8.11 -0.78 3.77
N GLN A 84 8.05 0.06 2.73
CA GLN A 84 8.29 1.50 2.87
C GLN A 84 7.14 2.23 3.54
N GLU A 85 5.91 1.79 3.33
CA GLU A 85 4.71 2.32 3.96
C GLU A 85 3.79 1.20 4.45
N TYR A 86 3.15 1.44 5.60
CA TYR A 86 2.26 0.48 6.22
C TYR A 86 1.00 1.18 6.72
N LEU A 87 -0.16 0.79 6.22
CA LEU A 87 -1.47 1.34 6.59
C LEU A 87 -2.27 0.31 7.38
N VAL A 88 -2.89 0.75 8.47
CA VAL A 88 -3.79 -0.07 9.28
C VAL A 88 -5.10 0.67 9.46
N TRP A 89 -6.20 0.07 9.01
CA TRP A 89 -7.55 0.54 9.30
C TRP A 89 -8.12 -0.23 10.49
N ARG A 90 -8.29 0.48 11.62
CA ARG A 90 -8.91 -0.04 12.84
C ARG A 90 -10.39 0.28 12.84
N VAL A 91 -11.21 -0.72 12.52
CA VAL A 91 -12.65 -0.56 12.24
C VAL A 91 -13.42 -0.09 13.47
N TYR A 92 -13.28 -0.76 14.62
CA TYR A 92 -14.02 -0.39 15.84
C TYR A 92 -13.44 0.86 16.52
N ASP A 93 -12.14 1.09 16.40
CA ASP A 93 -11.49 2.30 16.90
C ASP A 93 -11.78 3.52 16.01
N ARG A 94 -12.39 3.31 14.83
CA ARG A 94 -12.63 4.32 13.79
C ARG A 94 -11.37 5.15 13.53
N GLN A 95 -10.25 4.47 13.32
CA GLN A 95 -8.95 5.11 13.15
C GLN A 95 -8.19 4.48 11.98
N ILE A 96 -7.40 5.31 11.30
CA ILE A 96 -6.44 4.88 10.28
C ILE A 96 -5.07 5.32 10.77
N ASP A 97 -4.16 4.36 10.90
CA ASP A 97 -2.75 4.64 11.12
C ASP A 97 -2.01 4.38 9.81
N TRP A 98 -1.22 5.35 9.37
CA TRP A 98 -0.36 5.19 8.20
C TRP A 98 1.06 5.54 8.61
N PHE A 99 1.97 4.61 8.41
CA PHE A 99 3.37 4.76 8.77
C PHE A 99 4.26 4.78 7.53
N ARG A 100 5.39 5.49 7.64
CA ARG A 100 6.51 5.44 6.70
C ARG A 100 7.75 4.89 7.39
N LEU A 101 8.48 4.03 6.71
CA LEU A 101 9.78 3.55 7.15
C LEU A 101 10.81 4.68 6.98
N GLN A 102 11.40 5.11 8.08
CA GLN A 102 12.44 6.13 8.13
C GLN A 102 13.51 5.68 9.13
N ASP A 103 14.77 5.67 8.69
CA ASP A 103 15.93 5.32 9.52
C ASP A 103 15.77 3.95 10.24
N GLY A 104 15.06 3.02 9.60
CA GLY A 104 14.81 1.67 10.13
C GLY A 104 13.58 1.54 11.03
N ASP A 105 12.84 2.63 11.28
CA ASP A 105 11.65 2.65 12.12
C ASP A 105 10.42 3.23 11.42
N TYR A 106 9.24 2.80 11.87
CA TYR A 106 7.97 3.28 11.33
C TYR A 106 7.52 4.55 12.04
N VAL A 107 7.49 5.65 11.31
CA VAL A 107 7.01 6.97 11.76
C VAL A 107 5.62 7.22 11.20
N SER A 108 4.69 7.70 12.04
CA SER A 108 3.33 8.03 11.61
C SER A 108 3.33 9.19 10.61
N LEU A 109 2.60 9.03 9.51
CA LEU A 109 2.29 10.10 8.59
C LEU A 109 1.21 11.00 9.21
N PRO A 110 1.40 12.33 9.17
CA PRO A 110 0.41 13.25 9.72
C PRO A 110 -0.83 13.33 8.83
N VAL A 111 -1.96 13.62 9.47
CA VAL A 111 -3.13 14.18 8.79
C VAL A 111 -2.88 15.67 8.64
N ASP A 112 -3.06 16.21 7.43
CA ASP A 112 -2.91 17.64 7.20
C ASP A 112 -4.12 18.46 7.68
N GLU A 113 -4.06 19.76 7.46
CA GLU A 113 -5.14 20.70 7.79
C GLU A 113 -6.44 20.44 6.99
N GLN A 114 -6.37 19.73 5.88
CA GLN A 114 -7.52 19.35 5.05
C GLN A 114 -8.11 17.98 5.43
N GLY A 115 -7.57 17.31 6.46
CA GLY A 115 -8.03 15.98 6.87
C GLY A 115 -7.52 14.85 5.97
N ILE A 116 -6.43 15.08 5.22
CA ILE A 116 -5.88 14.17 4.21
C ILE A 116 -4.52 13.64 4.69
N MET A 117 -4.37 12.32 4.68
CA MET A 117 -3.05 11.66 4.72
C MET A 117 -2.53 11.47 3.29
N ARG A 118 -1.23 11.68 3.08
CA ARG A 118 -0.58 11.55 1.76
C ARG A 118 0.58 10.59 1.80
N SER A 119 0.54 9.59 0.93
CA SER A 119 1.69 8.72 0.68
C SER A 119 2.92 9.55 0.27
N GLN A 120 4.08 9.14 0.76
CA GLN A 120 5.37 9.69 0.41
C GLN A 120 6.08 8.83 -0.65
N VAL A 121 5.70 7.56 -0.80
CA VAL A 121 6.24 6.63 -1.79
C VAL A 121 5.42 6.65 -3.09
N PHE A 122 4.10 6.84 -2.98
CA PHE A 122 3.18 6.98 -4.10
C PHE A 122 2.61 8.41 -4.16
N PRO A 123 3.35 9.40 -4.70
CA PRO A 123 2.83 10.74 -4.90
C PRO A 123 1.47 10.71 -5.60
N GLY A 124 0.50 11.43 -5.04
CA GLY A 124 -0.89 11.45 -5.53
C GLY A 124 -1.82 10.43 -4.89
N LEU A 125 -1.31 9.44 -4.14
CA LEU A 125 -2.14 8.58 -3.31
C LEU A 125 -2.52 9.34 -2.02
N TRP A 126 -3.69 9.97 -2.07
CA TRP A 126 -4.24 10.80 -1.01
C TRP A 126 -5.47 10.14 -0.41
N LEU A 127 -5.58 10.17 0.92
CA LEU A 127 -6.66 9.55 1.67
C LEU A 127 -7.34 10.57 2.57
N ALA A 128 -8.59 10.93 2.26
CA ALA A 128 -9.43 11.73 3.14
C ALA A 128 -9.89 10.86 4.32
N VAL A 129 -9.30 11.07 5.50
CA VAL A 129 -9.41 10.16 6.65
C VAL A 129 -10.84 10.10 7.19
N SER A 130 -11.45 11.27 7.47
CA SER A 130 -12.82 11.33 8.01
C SER A 130 -13.85 10.75 7.04
N ALA A 131 -13.67 10.97 5.74
CA ALA A 131 -14.53 10.42 4.69
C ALA A 131 -14.41 8.91 4.63
N MET A 132 -13.19 8.37 4.65
CA MET A 132 -12.94 6.92 4.66
C MET A 132 -13.58 6.25 5.88
N LEU A 133 -13.38 6.82 7.07
CA LEU A 133 -13.94 6.33 8.33
C LEU A 133 -15.47 6.44 8.44
N SER A 134 -16.09 7.27 7.60
CA SER A 134 -17.55 7.47 7.56
C SER A 134 -18.19 6.77 6.36
N GLY A 135 -17.41 6.08 5.53
CA GLY A 135 -17.91 5.40 4.32
C GLY A 135 -18.30 6.36 3.19
N GLU A 136 -17.89 7.63 3.23
CA GLU A 136 -18.19 8.64 2.22
C GLU A 136 -17.27 8.48 1.00
N MET A 137 -17.47 7.39 0.25
CA MET A 137 -16.56 7.00 -0.83
C MET A 137 -16.44 8.04 -1.94
N GLN A 138 -17.49 8.84 -2.20
CA GLN A 138 -17.40 9.94 -3.17
C GLN A 138 -16.36 10.98 -2.76
N ALA A 139 -16.30 11.34 -1.48
CA ALA A 139 -15.32 12.29 -0.96
C ALA A 139 -13.91 11.66 -0.93
N VAL A 140 -13.80 10.37 -0.61
CA VAL A 140 -12.52 9.63 -0.70
C VAL A 140 -11.97 9.66 -2.12
N LEU A 141 -12.80 9.31 -3.11
CA LEU A 141 -12.40 9.30 -4.52
C LEU A 141 -12.12 10.71 -5.05
N ALA A 142 -12.83 11.74 -4.57
CA ALA A 142 -12.54 13.12 -4.92
C ALA A 142 -11.13 13.54 -4.44
N ALA A 143 -10.77 13.22 -3.19
CA ALA A 143 -9.43 13.50 -2.66
C ALA A 143 -8.35 12.75 -3.45
N LEU A 144 -8.57 11.47 -3.78
CA LEU A 144 -7.66 10.70 -4.63
C LEU A 144 -7.50 11.33 -6.02
N ASN A 145 -8.60 11.74 -6.66
CA ASN A 145 -8.57 12.36 -7.98
C ASN A 145 -7.81 13.69 -7.99
N LEU A 146 -7.90 14.48 -6.91
CA LEU A 146 -7.07 15.67 -6.74
C LEU A 146 -5.58 15.30 -6.67
N GLY A 147 -5.23 14.25 -5.91
CA GLY A 147 -3.86 13.74 -5.84
C GLY A 147 -3.35 13.21 -7.17
N LEU A 148 -4.16 12.47 -7.92
CA LEU A 148 -3.83 11.97 -9.26
C LEU A 148 -3.77 13.07 -10.33
N SER A 149 -4.28 14.27 -10.03
CA SER A 149 -4.17 15.44 -10.90
C SER A 149 -2.99 16.34 -10.51
N SER A 150 -2.30 16.03 -9.42
CA SER A 150 -1.20 16.84 -8.89
C SER A 150 0.07 16.77 -9.74
N THR A 151 0.90 17.80 -9.68
CA THR A 151 2.18 17.83 -10.40
C THR A 151 3.10 16.72 -9.92
N GLU A 152 3.11 16.42 -8.63
CA GLU A 152 3.93 15.38 -8.01
C GLU A 152 3.60 14.00 -8.58
N TYR A 153 2.31 13.69 -8.76
CA TYR A 153 1.90 12.46 -9.41
C TYR A 153 2.28 12.43 -10.89
N LEU A 154 2.11 13.53 -11.63
CA LEU A 154 2.47 13.57 -13.05
C LEU A 154 3.98 13.32 -13.26
N VAL A 155 4.83 13.90 -12.40
CA VAL A 155 6.27 13.64 -12.39
C VAL A 155 6.55 12.18 -12.02
N PHE A 156 5.89 11.66 -10.98
CA PHE A 156 6.01 10.26 -10.58
C PHE A 156 5.65 9.29 -11.71
N LYS A 157 4.52 9.52 -12.37
CA LYS A 157 4.03 8.72 -13.51
C LYS A 157 5.00 8.75 -14.68
N GLN A 158 5.59 9.90 -14.99
CA GLN A 158 6.62 10.01 -16.03
C GLN A 158 7.86 9.18 -15.67
N ARG A 159 8.32 9.24 -14.42
CA ARG A 159 9.44 8.43 -13.94
C ARG A 159 9.18 6.93 -14.10
N LEU A 160 7.97 6.47 -13.78
CA LEU A 160 7.59 5.05 -13.92
C LEU A 160 7.52 4.56 -15.37
N ALA A 161 7.34 5.47 -16.33
CA ALA A 161 7.25 5.16 -17.75
C ALA A 161 8.62 4.99 -18.43
N ILE A 162 9.71 5.35 -17.76
CA ILE A 162 11.08 5.21 -18.28
C ILE A 162 11.58 3.80 -17.94
N PRO A 163 11.86 2.94 -18.94
CA PRO A 163 12.45 1.63 -18.69
C PRO A 163 13.79 1.81 -17.97
N GLN A 164 13.94 1.16 -16.81
CA GLN A 164 15.21 1.17 -16.09
C GLN A 164 16.13 0.11 -16.71
N SER A 165 17.30 0.53 -17.19
CA SER A 165 18.33 -0.28 -17.87
C SER A 165 19.14 -1.15 -16.92
#